data_AF-A0A353WQX5-F1
#
_entry.id   AF-A0A353WQX5-F1
#
_cell.length_a   1.000
_cell.length_b   1.000
_cell.length_c   1.000
_cell.angle_alpha   90.00
_cell.angle_beta   90.00
_cell.angle_gamma   90.00
#
_symmetry.space_group_name_H-M   'P 1'
#
loop_
_entity.id
_entity.type
_entity.pdbx_description
1 polymer ?
#
loop_
_entity_poly.entity_id
_entity_poly.type
_entity_poly.pdbx_seq_one_letter_code
_entity_poly.pdbx_strand_id
1 'polypeptide(L)' 'MKRGNKSEKSRGKKVFQQVTGRVQMTREGFIFVIPDGEEGQDDIFVKASRTRHALNGDHVRV' A
#
# COMPACT_ATOMS: atom_id res chain seq x y z
N MET A 1 20.23 35.20 -23.52
CA MET A 1 19.04 34.41 -23.10
C MET A 1 19.43 33.41 -22.01
N LYS A 2 19.16 33.70 -20.74
CA LYS A 2 19.34 32.75 -19.62
C LYS A 2 18.08 31.87 -19.52
N ARG A 3 18.22 30.58 -19.80
CA ARG A 3 17.16 29.57 -19.69
C ARG A 3 16.86 29.30 -18.21
N GLY A 4 15.58 29.23 -17.88
CA GLY A 4 15.05 29.30 -16.53
C GLY A 4 15.45 28.17 -15.59
N ASN A 5 15.66 28.53 -14.32
CA ASN A 5 15.73 27.61 -13.20
C ASN A 5 14.37 26.95 -13.00
N LYS A 6 14.23 25.70 -13.48
CA LYS A 6 13.16 24.79 -13.03
C LYS A 6 13.52 24.41 -11.60
N SER A 7 12.85 25.03 -10.63
CA SER A 7 13.00 24.74 -9.21
C SER A 7 12.87 23.24 -8.96
N GLU A 8 13.96 22.63 -8.50
CA GLU A 8 13.96 21.30 -7.89
C GLU A 8 13.15 21.39 -6.60
N LYS A 9 11.82 21.30 -6.72
CA LYS A 9 10.95 21.01 -5.58
C LYS A 9 11.35 19.62 -5.10
N SER A 10 12.24 19.58 -4.11
CA SER A 10 12.51 18.40 -3.29
C SER A 10 11.17 17.84 -2.82
N ARG A 11 10.74 16.75 -3.46
CA ARG A 11 9.55 16.02 -3.04
C ARG A 11 9.89 15.38 -1.70
N GLY A 12 9.70 16.13 -0.61
CA GLY A 12 9.73 15.56 0.73
C GLY A 12 8.86 14.30 0.70
N LYS A 13 9.46 13.14 1.00
CA LYS A 13 8.74 11.87 1.04
C LYS A 13 7.61 12.04 2.06
N LYS A 14 6.37 12.03 1.58
CA LYS A 14 5.21 11.96 2.48
C LYS A 14 5.32 10.65 3.23
N VAL A 15 5.46 10.74 4.56
CA VAL A 15 5.44 9.58 5.44
C VAL A 15 3.97 9.24 5.65
N PHE A 16 3.57 8.06 5.19
CA PHE A 16 2.27 7.49 5.48
C PHE A 16 2.46 6.39 6.53
N GLN A 17 1.44 6.19 7.35
CA GLN A 17 1.40 5.04 8.25
C GLN A 17 1.42 3.76 7.41
N GLN A 18 2.28 2.83 7.81
CA GLN A 18 2.44 1.55 7.13
C GLN A 18 1.93 0.45 8.03
N VAL A 19 1.24 -0.53 7.45
CA VAL A 19 0.72 -1.69 8.18
C VAL A 19 1.25 -2.95 7.51
N THR A 20 1.66 -3.93 8.31
CA THR A 20 2.04 -5.27 7.84
C THR A 20 0.95 -6.27 8.17
N GLY A 21 0.76 -7.25 7.30
CA GLY A 21 -0.25 -8.27 7.51
C GLY A 21 -0.35 -9.26 6.37
N ARG A 22 -1.29 -10.19 6.54
CA ARG A 22 -1.48 -11.31 5.61
C ARG A 22 -2.57 -10.99 4.60
N VAL A 23 -2.30 -11.32 3.34
CA VAL A 23 -3.24 -11.14 2.22
C VAL A 23 -4.29 -12.25 2.23
N GLN A 24 -5.55 -11.85 2.23
CA GLN A 24 -6.70 -12.69 1.93
C GLN A 24 -7.32 -12.22 0.60
N MET A 25 -7.19 -13.03 -0.45
CA MET A 25 -7.64 -12.67 -1.79
C MET A 25 -9.04 -13.23 -2.09
N THR A 26 -9.87 -12.43 -2.76
CA THR A 26 -11.19 -12.85 -3.24
C THR A 26 -11.13 -13.31 -4.70
N ARG A 27 -12.18 -13.99 -5.17
CA ARG A 27 -12.25 -14.48 -6.57
C ARG A 27 -12.34 -13.33 -7.57
N GLU A 28 -12.87 -12.20 -7.13
CA GLU A 28 -12.99 -10.94 -7.87
C GLU A 28 -11.68 -10.16 -7.92
N GLY A 29 -10.64 -10.63 -7.22
CA GLY A 29 -9.26 -10.13 -7.34
C GLY A 29 -8.93 -8.94 -6.45
N PHE A 30 -9.87 -8.44 -5.64
CA PHE A 30 -9.53 -7.54 -4.54
C PHE A 30 -9.03 -8.34 -3.33
N ILE A 31 -8.33 -7.66 -2.43
CA ILE A 31 -7.76 -8.33 -1.25
C ILE A 31 -8.10 -7.56 0.02
N PHE A 32 -8.14 -8.30 1.12
CA PHE A 32 -8.05 -7.78 2.47
C PHE A 32 -6.65 -8.07 3.02
N VAL A 33 -6.04 -7.11 3.71
CA VAL A 33 -4.82 -7.34 4.48
C VAL A 33 -5.22 -7.39 5.93
N ILE A 34 -5.10 -8.57 6.54
CA ILE A 34 -5.35 -8.82 7.95
C ILE A 34 -4.09 -8.38 8.72
N PRO A 35 -4.14 -7.34 9.55
CA PRO A 35 -2.96 -6.84 10.26
C PRO A 35 -2.42 -7.88 11.26
N ASP A 36 -1.10 -7.94 11.41
CA ASP A 36 -0.45 -8.81 12.42
C ASP A 36 -0.52 -8.25 13.85
N GLY A 37 -1.12 -7.07 14.04
CA GLY A 37 -1.16 -6.36 15.31
C GLY A 37 -2.11 -6.96 16.33
N GLU A 38 -2.49 -6.14 17.32
CA GLU A 38 -3.41 -6.53 18.39
C GLU A 38 -4.76 -7.03 17.84
N GLU A 39 -5.37 -7.99 18.55
CA GLU A 39 -6.71 -8.47 18.24
C GLU A 39 -7.72 -7.31 18.23
N GLY A 40 -8.50 -7.21 17.16
CA GLY A 40 -9.52 -6.16 16.97
C GLY A 40 -9.15 -5.05 16.00
N GLN A 41 -8.00 -5.12 15.32
CA GLN A 41 -7.74 -4.24 14.17
C GLN A 41 -8.59 -4.63 12.97
N ASP A 42 -9.13 -3.61 12.31
CA ASP A 42 -9.92 -3.79 11.08
C ASP A 42 -9.03 -4.20 9.90
N ASP A 43 -9.60 -5.04 9.03
CA ASP A 43 -8.95 -5.45 7.79
C ASP A 43 -8.81 -4.29 6.80
N ILE A 44 -7.68 -4.26 6.10
CA ILE A 44 -7.41 -3.21 5.11
C ILE A 44 -7.86 -3.70 3.74
N PHE A 45 -8.90 -3.06 3.20
CA PHE A 45 -9.35 -3.30 1.83
C PHE A 45 -8.39 -2.71 0.80
N VAL A 46 -7.97 -3.52 -0.17
CA VAL A 46 -7.19 -3.10 -1.33
C VAL A 46 -7.90 -3.53 -2.61
N LYS A 47 -8.28 -2.54 -3.42
CA LYS A 47 -8.93 -2.76 -4.72
C LYS A 47 -8.05 -3.60 -5.65
N ALA A 48 -8.68 -4.39 -6.51
CA ALA A 48 -8.00 -5.30 -7.45
C ALA A 48 -6.90 -4.62 -8.30
N SER A 49 -7.09 -3.38 -8.72
CA SER A 49 -6.09 -2.61 -9.49
C SER A 49 -4.86 -2.16 -8.69
N ARG A 50 -4.78 -2.46 -7.38
CA ARG A 50 -3.69 -2.05 -6.47
C ARG A 50 -3.05 -3.20 -5.71
N THR A 51 -3.46 -4.43 -5.96
CA THR A 51 -2.87 -5.65 -5.39
C THR A 51 -1.44 -5.89 -5.89
N ARG A 52 -1.11 -5.31 -7.05
CA ARG A 52 0.16 -5.52 -7.76
C ARG A 52 0.34 -7.01 -8.04
N HIS A 53 1.30 -7.65 -7.39
CA HIS A 53 1.68 -9.05 -7.60
C HIS A 53 1.46 -9.87 -6.33
N ALA A 54 0.73 -9.32 -5.35
CA ALA A 54 0.43 -10.03 -4.12
C ALA A 54 -0.48 -11.22 -4.41
N LEU A 55 -0.11 -12.38 -3.87
CA LEU A 55 -0.86 -13.62 -3.93
C LEU A 55 -1.60 -13.87 -2.62
N ASN A 56 -2.57 -14.78 -2.66
CA ASN A 56 -3.27 -15.20 -1.46
C ASN A 56 -2.31 -15.80 -0.44
N GLY A 57 -2.38 -15.34 0.81
CA GLY A 57 -1.53 -15.80 1.90
C GLY A 57 -0.16 -15.10 1.99
N ASP A 58 0.19 -14.22 1.05
CA ASP A 58 1.41 -13.42 1.11
C ASP A 58 1.41 -12.51 2.34
N HIS A 59 2.61 -12.27 2.86
CA HIS A 59 2.81 -11.27 3.89
C HIS A 59 3.30 -9.97 3.24
N VAL A 60 2.52 -8.90 3.37
CA VAL A 60 2.75 -7.62 2.70
C VAL A 60 2.86 -6.46 3.68
N ARG A 61 3.34 -5.34 3.16
CA ARG A 61 3.28 -4.03 3.81
C ARG A 61 2.49 -3.07 2.93
N VAL A 62 1.43 -2.49 3.48
CA VAL A 62 0.54 -1.51 2.82
C VAL A 62 0.73 -0.10 3.35
#